data_AF-A0A3N6ENW6-F1
#
_entry.id   AF-A0A3N6ENW6-F1
#
_cell.length_a   1.000
_cell.length_b   1.000
_cell.length_c   1.000
_cell.angle_alpha   90.00
_cell.angle_beta   90.00
_cell.angle_gamma   90.00
#
_symmetry.space_group_name_H-M   'P 1'
#
loop_
_entity.id
_entity.type
_entity.pdbx_description
1 polymer ?
#
loop_
_entity_poly.entity_id
_entity_poly.type
_entity_poly.pdbx_seq_one_letter_code
_entity_poly.pdbx_strand_id
1 'polypeptide(L)'
;MLDFLVKARGQWVSIETLVRTWDGDGLDTFLSSLAEDFRGWKGARAWRSLEHDLTISAEHRPGGYVHLTWGIHDRPPSEEWHFETTTVHAAGEEMRNLAAKIHTFLTSTVE
;
A
#
# COMPACT_ATOMS: atom_id res chain seq x y z
N MET A 1 6.07 12.27 -12.03
CA MET A 1 6.82 11.78 -10.86
C MET A 1 6.17 12.40 -9.65
N LEU A 2 5.84 11.57 -8.65
CA LEU A 2 5.15 11.98 -7.43
C LEU A 2 6.01 11.58 -6.25
N ASP A 3 6.36 12.56 -5.41
CA ASP A 3 7.00 12.33 -4.13
C ASP A 3 5.95 12.59 -3.04
N PHE A 4 5.65 11.60 -2.22
CA PHE A 4 4.74 11.76 -1.09
C PHE A 4 5.35 11.29 0.22
N LEU A 5 5.02 12.02 1.29
CA LEU A 5 5.49 11.70 2.64
C LEU A 5 4.61 10.60 3.23
N VAL A 6 5.19 9.42 3.44
CA VAL A 6 4.55 8.32 4.15
C VAL A 6 4.92 8.41 5.62
N LYS A 7 3.91 8.43 6.48
CA LYS A 7 4.06 8.44 7.93
C LYS A 7 3.45 7.19 8.52
N ALA A 8 4.25 6.42 9.23
CA ALA A 8 3.78 5.29 10.00
C ALA A 8 3.89 5.61 11.50
N ARG A 9 2.80 5.38 12.24
CA ARG A 9 2.73 5.69 13.67
C ARG A 9 2.19 4.50 14.45
N GLY A 10 2.93 4.10 15.48
CA GLY A 10 2.51 3.17 16.51
C GLY A 10 2.48 3.84 17.89
N GLN A 11 2.22 3.05 18.92
CA GLN A 11 2.17 3.56 20.31
C GLN A 11 3.48 4.21 20.76
N TRP A 12 4.62 3.72 20.25
CA TRP A 12 5.96 4.12 20.70
C TRP A 12 6.89 4.53 19.55
N VAL A 13 6.38 4.56 18.33
CA VAL A 13 7.18 4.73 17.11
C VAL A 13 6.47 5.67 16.15
N SER A 14 7.24 6.56 15.53
CA SER A 14 6.80 7.43 14.44
C SER A 14 7.93 7.47 13.43
N ILE A 15 7.68 6.95 12.23
CA ILE A 15 8.64 6.91 11.14
C ILE A 15 8.04 7.67 9.97
N GLU A 16 8.86 8.47 9.32
CA GLU A 16 8.48 9.22 8.13
C GLU A 16 9.52 8.99 7.04
N THR A 17 9.06 8.72 5.82
CA THR A 17 9.93 8.60 4.65
C THR A 17 9.26 9.22 3.43
N LEU A 18 10.05 9.78 2.53
CA LEU A 18 9.57 10.22 1.23
C LEU A 18 9.59 9.03 0.29
N VAL A 19 8.41 8.65 -0.20
CA VAL A 19 8.23 7.61 -1.22
C VAL A 19 8.14 8.28 -2.57
N ARG A 20 8.98 7.83 -3.50
CA ARG A 20 8.96 8.31 -4.88
C ARG A 20 8.28 7.29 -5.78
N THR A 21 7.32 7.76 -6.56
CA THR A 21 6.63 6.95 -7.56
C THR A 21 6.61 7.62 -8.93
N TRP A 22 6.52 6.79 -9.96
CA TRP A 22 6.18 7.20 -11.31
C TRP A 22 4.67 7.04 -11.52
N ASP A 23 3.93 8.14 -11.30
CA ASP A 23 2.47 8.15 -11.46
C ASP A 23 1.79 7.08 -10.58
N GLY A 24 2.30 6.91 -9.35
CA GLY A 24 1.81 5.91 -8.40
C GLY A 24 2.28 4.47 -8.62
N ASP A 25 3.12 4.18 -9.64
CA ASP A 25 3.65 2.85 -9.97
C ASP A 25 2.55 1.75 -10.06
N GLY A 26 1.33 2.14 -10.45
CA GLY A 26 0.17 1.23 -10.53
C GLY A 26 -0.41 0.80 -9.18
N LEU A 27 -0.13 1.51 -8.09
CA LEU A 27 -0.66 1.23 -6.75
C LEU A 27 -2.20 1.21 -6.73
N ASP A 28 -2.83 2.18 -7.37
CA ASP A 28 -4.28 2.29 -7.48
C ASP A 28 -4.90 1.08 -8.21
N THR A 29 -4.27 0.65 -9.30
CA THR A 29 -4.66 -0.52 -10.08
C THR A 29 -4.50 -1.79 -9.25
N PHE A 30 -3.39 -1.91 -8.52
CA PHE A 30 -3.18 -3.03 -7.60
C PHE A 30 -4.31 -3.10 -6.55
N LEU A 31 -4.59 -2.02 -5.84
CA LEU A 31 -5.65 -1.98 -4.82
C LEU A 31 -7.05 -2.23 -5.41
N SER A 32 -7.31 -1.72 -6.61
CA SER A 32 -8.58 -1.97 -7.33
C SER A 32 -8.76 -3.45 -7.65
N SER A 33 -7.70 -4.14 -8.08
CA SER A 33 -7.76 -5.58 -8.36
C SER A 33 -8.09 -6.41 -7.12
N LEU A 34 -7.66 -5.99 -5.92
CA LEU A 34 -8.01 -6.65 -4.66
C LEU A 34 -9.50 -6.51 -4.33
N ALA A 35 -10.10 -5.38 -4.72
CA ALA A 35 -11.51 -5.10 -4.52
C ALA A 35 -12.42 -5.86 -5.50
N GLU A 36 -11.95 -6.09 -6.72
CA GLU A 36 -12.64 -6.87 -7.75
C GLU A 36 -12.65 -8.36 -7.41
N ASP A 37 -11.54 -8.89 -6.89
CA ASP A 37 -11.42 -10.28 -6.45
C ASP A 37 -11.93 -10.49 -5.01
N PHE A 38 -12.99 -9.79 -4.61
CA PHE A 38 -13.57 -9.85 -3.26
C PHE A 38 -14.02 -11.26 -2.84
N ARG A 39 -14.29 -12.14 -3.81
CA ARG A 39 -14.63 -13.56 -3.58
C ARG A 39 -13.46 -14.37 -3.00
N GLY A 40 -12.25 -13.83 -3.07
CA GLY A 40 -11.03 -14.39 -2.51
C GLY A 40 -10.05 -14.91 -3.54
N TRP A 41 -8.78 -14.96 -3.14
CA TRP A 41 -7.66 -15.52 -3.89
C TRP A 41 -6.78 -16.37 -2.96
N LYS A 42 -5.90 -17.18 -3.55
CA LYS A 42 -4.90 -17.97 -2.80
C LYS A 42 -3.55 -17.27 -2.79
N GLY A 43 -2.86 -17.34 -1.66
CA GLY A 43 -1.53 -16.76 -1.48
C GLY A 43 -1.55 -15.24 -1.30
N ALA A 44 -0.35 -14.66 -1.20
CA ALA A 44 -0.17 -13.22 -1.11
C ALA A 44 -0.06 -12.61 -2.51
N ARG A 45 -0.70 -11.47 -2.73
CA ARG A 45 -0.41 -10.58 -3.85
C ARG A 45 0.48 -9.47 -3.35
N ALA A 46 1.51 -9.13 -4.10
CA ALA A 46 2.48 -8.12 -3.70
C ALA A 46 2.54 -7.00 -4.72
N TRP A 47 2.79 -5.81 -4.22
CA TRP A 47 3.11 -4.61 -4.98
C TRP A 47 4.29 -3.90 -4.31
N ARG A 48 5.07 -3.17 -5.10
CA ARG A 48 6.15 -2.33 -4.60
C ARG A 48 6.33 -1.11 -5.50
N SER A 49 6.74 0.01 -4.92
CA SER A 49 7.23 1.16 -5.68
C SER A 49 8.46 0.77 -6.50
N LEU A 50 8.74 1.53 -7.56
CA LEU A 50 9.91 1.32 -8.41
C LEU A 50 11.22 1.47 -7.62
N GLU A 51 11.25 2.39 -6.65
CA GLU A 51 12.41 2.65 -5.79
C GLU A 51 12.50 1.68 -4.59
N HIS A 52 11.54 0.76 -4.44
CA HIS A 52 11.47 -0.25 -3.36
C HIS A 52 11.36 0.33 -1.94
N ASP A 53 11.10 1.62 -1.79
CA ASP A 53 10.88 2.31 -0.52
C ASP A 53 9.47 2.11 0.06
N LEU A 54 8.51 1.63 -0.75
CA LEU A 54 7.17 1.23 -0.30
C LEU A 54 6.81 -0.14 -0.89
N THR A 55 6.37 -1.05 -0.03
CA THR A 55 5.85 -2.38 -0.41
C THR A 55 4.50 -2.61 0.20
N ILE A 56 3.66 -3.37 -0.49
CA ILE A 56 2.38 -3.84 0.03
C ILE A 56 2.26 -5.32 -0.27
N SER A 57 1.94 -6.12 0.74
CA SER A 57 1.47 -7.48 0.55
C SER A 57 0.02 -7.60 0.99
N ALA A 58 -0.76 -8.36 0.22
CA ALA A 58 -2.20 -8.50 0.39
C ALA A 58 -2.58 -9.97 0.46
N GLU A 59 -3.16 -10.38 1.59
CA GLU A 59 -3.70 -11.72 1.78
C GLU A 59 -5.21 -11.65 1.99
N HIS A 60 -5.94 -12.47 1.25
CA HIS A 60 -7.36 -12.71 1.54
C HIS A 60 -7.49 -13.77 2.63
N ARG A 61 -8.17 -13.43 3.72
CA ARG A 61 -8.33 -14.30 4.88
C ARG A 61 -9.76 -14.81 4.97
N PRO A 62 -9.96 -16.00 5.57
CA PRO A 62 -11.30 -16.51 5.87
C PRO A 62 -12.13 -15.45 6.62
N GLY A 63 -13.40 -15.30 6.25
CA GLY A 63 -14.29 -14.27 6.79
C GLY A 63 -14.47 -13.05 5.88
N GLY A 64 -13.83 -13.03 4.71
CA GLY A 64 -14.03 -11.96 3.72
C GLY A 64 -13.27 -10.68 4.07
N TYR A 65 -12.06 -10.83 4.62
CA TYR A 65 -11.18 -9.71 4.96
C TYR A 65 -9.90 -9.78 4.14
N VAL A 66 -9.37 -8.62 3.78
CA VAL A 66 -8.06 -8.44 3.15
C VAL A 66 -7.13 -7.84 4.19
N HIS A 67 -6.04 -8.55 4.46
CA HIS A 67 -4.95 -8.04 5.28
C HIS A 67 -3.94 -7.39 4.34
N LEU A 68 -3.72 -6.08 4.51
CA LEU A 68 -2.73 -5.31 3.77
C LEU A 68 -1.55 -5.03 4.70
N THR A 69 -0.42 -5.66 4.45
CA THR A 69 0.84 -5.36 5.14
C THR A 69 1.59 -4.31 4.33
N TRP A 70 1.73 -3.13 4.90
CA TRP A 70 2.45 -1.98 4.35
C TRP A 70 3.86 -1.99 4.90
N GLY A 71 4.86 -2.01 4.04
CA GLY A 71 6.27 -1.91 4.38
C GLY A 71 6.86 -0.61 3.85
N ILE A 72 7.57 0.12 4.71
CA ILE A 72 8.43 1.24 4.32
C ILE A 72 9.86 0.95 4.74
N HIS A 73 10.80 1.30 3.87
CA HIS A 73 12.21 0.91 3.99
C HIS A 73 13.09 2.09 3.59
N ASP A 74 14.35 2.04 4.03
CA ASP A 74 15.37 2.87 3.42
C ASP A 74 15.62 2.47 1.96
N ARG A 75 15.93 3.43 1.09
CA ARG A 75 16.15 3.14 -0.33
C ARG A 75 17.45 2.34 -0.52
N PRO A 76 17.49 1.38 -1.45
CA PRO A 76 18.74 0.70 -1.77
C PRO A 76 19.85 1.71 -2.13
N PRO A 77 21.11 1.48 -1.69
CA PRO A 77 21.64 0.25 -1.10
C PRO A 77 21.74 0.24 0.43
N SER A 78 21.27 1.26 1.14
CA SER A 78 21.51 1.38 2.58
C SER A 78 20.74 0.33 3.40
N GLU A 79 19.47 0.07 3.05
CA GLU A 79 18.58 -0.91 3.71
C GLU A 79 18.64 -0.88 5.26
N GLU A 80 18.96 0.29 5.84
CA GLU A 80 19.33 0.41 7.26
C GLU A 80 18.13 0.23 8.20
N TRP A 81 16.93 0.48 7.70
CA TRP A 81 15.70 0.36 8.48
C TRP A 81 14.54 -0.15 7.64
N HIS A 82 13.64 -0.85 8.31
CA HIS A 82 12.40 -1.39 7.78
C HIS A 82 11.30 -1.24 8.81
N PHE A 83 10.12 -0.83 8.39
CA PHE A 83 8.93 -0.81 9.22
C PHE A 83 7.74 -1.38 8.47
N GLU A 84 7.04 -2.31 9.12
CA GLU A 84 5.81 -2.89 8.62
C GLU A 84 4.63 -2.67 9.57
N THR A 85 3.46 -2.45 8.98
CA THR A 85 2.19 -2.48 9.70
C THR A 85 1.12 -3.13 8.85
N THR A 86 0.15 -3.78 9.49
CA THR A 86 -0.95 -4.43 8.78
C THR A 86 -2.27 -3.74 9.08
N THR A 87 -2.98 -3.32 8.03
CA THR A 87 -4.37 -2.88 8.11
C THR A 87 -5.29 -4.00 7.64
N VAL A 88 -6.48 -4.06 8.22
CA VAL A 88 -7.49 -5.08 7.89
C VAL A 88 -8.71 -4.38 7.32
N HIS A 89 -9.14 -4.82 6.15
CA HIS A 89 -10.26 -4.23 5.42
C HIS A 89 -11.26 -5.32 5.04
N ALA A 90 -12.55 -5.02 5.12
CA ALA A 90 -13.56 -5.88 4.52
C ALA A 90 -13.33 -5.98 3.00
N ALA A 91 -13.41 -7.19 2.48
CA ALA A 91 -13.35 -7.42 1.05
C ALA A 91 -14.55 -6.76 0.36
N GLY A 92 -14.34 -6.23 -0.85
CA GLY A 92 -15.38 -5.54 -1.61
C GLY A 92 -15.42 -4.04 -1.32
N GLU A 93 -16.53 -3.52 -0.78
CA GLU A 93 -16.81 -2.07 -0.77
C GLU A 93 -15.78 -1.26 0.03
N GLU A 94 -15.32 -1.73 1.18
CA GLU A 94 -14.28 -1.03 1.93
C GLU A 94 -12.97 -0.97 1.13
N MET A 95 -12.59 -2.07 0.48
CA MET A 95 -11.44 -2.15 -0.40
C MET A 95 -11.57 -1.22 -1.63
N ARG A 96 -12.76 -1.13 -2.24
CA ARG A 96 -13.05 -0.17 -3.34
C ARG A 96 -12.88 1.27 -2.89
N ASN A 97 -13.40 1.60 -1.71
CA ASN A 97 -13.28 2.94 -1.14
C ASN A 97 -11.82 3.31 -0.85
N LEU A 98 -11.01 2.37 -0.37
CA LEU A 98 -9.57 2.60 -0.20
C LEU A 98 -8.88 2.83 -1.55
N ALA A 99 -9.16 1.99 -2.56
CA ALA A 99 -8.59 2.12 -3.90
C ALA A 99 -8.94 3.49 -4.53
N ALA A 100 -10.21 3.91 -4.45
CA ALA A 100 -10.66 5.20 -4.96
C ALA A 100 -9.99 6.40 -4.25
N LYS A 101 -9.81 6.32 -2.92
CA LYS A 101 -9.12 7.36 -2.14
C LYS A 101 -7.65 7.48 -2.54
N ILE A 102 -6.95 6.36 -2.71
CA ILE A 102 -5.55 6.35 -3.15
C ILE A 102 -5.43 6.85 -4.60
N HIS A 103 -6.32 6.43 -5.50
CA HIS A 103 -6.36 6.96 -6.87
C HIS A 103 -6.54 8.47 -6.91
N THR A 104 -7.50 8.99 -6.12
CA THR A 104 -7.74 10.43 -6.01
C THR A 104 -6.51 11.15 -5.45
N PHE A 105 -5.88 10.61 -4.41
CA PHE A 105 -4.67 11.17 -3.84
C PHE A 105 -3.54 11.29 -4.88
N LEU A 106 -3.26 10.20 -5.61
CA LEU A 106 -2.19 10.16 -6.61
C LEU A 106 -2.46 11.13 -7.78
N THR A 107 -3.71 11.26 -8.22
CA THR A 107 -4.07 12.15 -9.33
C THR A 107 -4.23 13.61 -8.91
N SER A 108 -4.61 13.89 -7.66
CA SER A 108 -4.74 15.26 -7.11
C SER A 108 -3.39 15.94 -6.85
N THR A 109 -2.29 15.18 -6.83
CA THR A 109 -0.94 15.71 -6.59
C THR A 109 -0.30 16.25 -7.89
N VAL A 110 -1.08 16.30 -8.99
CA VAL A 110 -0.70 16.91 -10.27
C VAL A 110 -1.37 18.29 -10.42
N GLU A 111 -1.01 19.23 -9.54
CA GLU A 111 -1.20 20.69 -9.72
C GLU A 111 0.07 21.42 -9.28
#